data_AF-A0A839U842-F1
#
_entry.id   AF-A0A839U842-F1
#
_cell.length_a   1.000
_cell.length_b   1.000
_cell.length_c   1.000
_cell.angle_alpha   90.00
_cell.angle_beta   90.00
_cell.angle_gamma   90.00
#
_symmetry.space_group_name_H-M   'P 1'
#
loop_
_entity.id
_entity.type
_entity.pdbx_description
1 polymer ?
#
loop_
_entity_poly.entity_id
_entity_poly.type
_entity_poly.pdbx_seq_one_letter_code
_entity_poly.pdbx_strand_id
1 'polypeptide(L)'
;MARKVAEWIGKTDNTKAPPRVRQRIYDRDKGSCYLCKTKIKIGETWEADHVIALINGGSNTEGNLAPAHSHCHLKKTALDVKEKSKVAKVRAKHTGVKRPNGDIRSQGFAKSAKVHAPSSKSLPPRRLYQERTS
;
A
#
# COMPACT_ATOMS: atom_id res chain seq x y z
N MET A 1 1.51 -46.65 -9.23
CA MET A 1 1.68 -45.31 -9.83
C MET A 1 0.66 -44.37 -9.19
N ALA A 2 1.09 -43.26 -8.59
CA ALA A 2 0.15 -42.30 -7.99
C ALA A 2 -0.73 -41.68 -9.10
N ARG A 3 -2.05 -41.67 -8.90
CA ARG A 3 -2.99 -41.08 -9.88
C ARG A 3 -2.64 -39.60 -10.11
N LYS A 4 -2.73 -39.13 -11.37
CA LYS A 4 -2.58 -37.71 -11.70
C LYS A 4 -3.62 -36.92 -10.91
N VAL A 5 -3.18 -36.08 -9.98
CA VAL A 5 -4.08 -35.28 -9.16
C VAL A 5 -4.56 -34.10 -9.98
N ALA A 6 -5.88 -33.94 -10.11
CA ALA A 6 -6.45 -32.78 -10.79
C ALA A 6 -6.07 -31.48 -10.06
N GLU A 7 -5.76 -30.44 -10.83
CA GLU A 7 -5.48 -29.10 -10.32
C GLU A 7 -6.70 -28.59 -9.56
N TRP A 8 -6.47 -27.97 -8.41
CA TRP A 8 -7.56 -27.34 -7.67
C TRP A 8 -7.91 -25.99 -8.29
N ILE A 9 -9.19 -25.84 -8.64
CA ILE A 9 -9.82 -24.60 -9.10
C ILE A 9 -10.87 -24.24 -8.06
N GLY A 10 -10.79 -23.03 -7.51
CA GLY A 10 -11.75 -22.52 -6.54
C GLY A 10 -13.15 -22.41 -7.15
N LYS A 11 -14.19 -22.74 -6.37
CA LYS A 11 -15.59 -22.56 -6.80
C LYS A 11 -15.93 -21.09 -7.01
N THR A 12 -15.35 -20.23 -6.19
CA THR A 12 -15.46 -18.76 -6.27
C THR A 12 -14.08 -18.15 -6.03
N ASP A 13 -13.92 -16.89 -6.44
CA ASP A 13 -12.66 -16.14 -6.26
C ASP A 13 -12.23 -16.03 -4.79
N ASN A 14 -13.19 -16.01 -3.87
CA ASN A 14 -12.95 -15.90 -2.43
C ASN A 14 -12.85 -17.25 -1.72
N THR A 15 -13.04 -18.38 -2.43
CA THR A 15 -12.96 -19.70 -1.80
C THR A 15 -11.52 -19.99 -1.39
N LYS A 16 -11.28 -20.23 -0.10
CA LYS A 16 -9.95 -20.59 0.41
C LYS A 16 -9.54 -21.98 -0.07
N ALA A 17 -8.27 -22.13 -0.46
CA ALA A 17 -7.71 -23.42 -0.81
C ALA A 17 -7.81 -24.40 0.37
N PRO A 18 -8.32 -25.63 0.16
CA PRO A 18 -8.44 -26.62 1.22
C PRO A 18 -7.06 -27.06 1.73
N PRO A 19 -6.94 -27.56 2.97
CA PRO A 19 -5.65 -27.87 3.60
C PRO A 19 -4.72 -28.74 2.75
N ARG A 20 -5.29 -29.77 2.09
CA ARG A 20 -4.58 -30.65 1.15
C ARG A 20 -3.90 -29.91 0.00
N VAL A 21 -4.55 -28.89 -0.57
CA VAL A 21 -4.00 -28.09 -1.68
C VAL A 21 -2.94 -27.14 -1.15
N ARG A 22 -3.17 -26.54 0.03
CA ARG A 22 -2.18 -25.67 0.69
C ARG A 22 -0.88 -26.42 0.97
N GLN A 23 -0.97 -27.67 1.40
CA GLN A 23 0.21 -28.50 1.62
C GLN A 23 0.94 -28.78 0.30
N ARG A 24 0.22 -29.12 -0.79
CA ARG A 24 0.85 -29.28 -2.12
C ARG A 24 1.57 -28.01 -2.58
N ILE A 25 0.96 -26.84 -2.40
CA ILE A 25 1.59 -25.55 -2.74
C ILE A 25 2.85 -25.34 -1.91
N TYR A 26 2.78 -25.59 -0.60
CA TYR A 26 3.93 -25.49 0.29
C TYR A 26 5.06 -26.43 -0.12
N ASP A 27 4.75 -27.69 -0.43
CA ASP A 27 5.73 -28.69 -0.84
C ASP A 27 6.33 -28.38 -2.22
N ARG A 28 5.51 -27.92 -3.17
CA ARG A 28 5.93 -27.48 -4.52
C ARG A 28 6.98 -26.38 -4.43
N ASP A 29 6.70 -25.37 -3.62
CA ASP A 29 7.55 -24.20 -3.47
C ASP A 29 8.60 -24.38 -2.35
N LYS A 30 8.77 -25.62 -1.83
CA LYS A 30 9.74 -26.01 -0.79
C LYS A 30 9.67 -25.14 0.47
N GLY A 31 8.46 -24.70 0.83
CA GLY A 31 8.20 -23.77 1.92
C GLY A 31 8.87 -22.41 1.76
N SER A 32 9.20 -21.99 0.54
CA SER A 32 9.83 -20.70 0.28
C SER A 32 8.80 -19.63 -0.09
N CYS A 33 8.89 -18.48 0.56
CA CYS A 33 8.06 -17.34 0.23
C CYS A 33 8.38 -16.85 -1.18
N TYR A 34 7.40 -16.80 -2.08
CA TYR A 34 7.67 -16.42 -3.47
C TYR A 34 8.04 -14.93 -3.63
N LEU A 35 7.69 -14.07 -2.66
CA LEU A 35 7.95 -12.63 -2.67
C LEU A 35 9.37 -12.29 -2.23
N CYS A 36 9.82 -12.80 -1.08
CA CYS A 36 11.16 -12.52 -0.54
C CYS A 36 12.18 -13.64 -0.77
N LYS A 37 11.76 -14.77 -1.37
CA LYS A 37 12.58 -15.95 -1.68
C LYS A 37 13.25 -16.62 -0.48
N THR A 38 12.85 -16.26 0.75
CA THR A 38 13.32 -16.90 1.98
C THR A 38 12.39 -18.04 2.39
N LYS A 39 12.93 -19.05 3.08
CA LYS A 39 12.15 -20.16 3.63
C LYS A 39 11.30 -19.68 4.81
N ILE A 40 10.04 -20.11 4.83
CA ILE A 40 9.11 -19.94 5.94
C ILE A 40 9.55 -20.87 7.07
N LYS A 41 9.82 -20.31 8.24
CA LYS A 41 10.24 -21.10 9.40
C LYS A 41 9.04 -21.76 10.07
N ILE A 42 9.31 -22.83 10.81
CA ILE A 42 8.30 -23.51 11.63
C ILE A 42 7.80 -22.52 12.69
N GLY A 43 6.49 -22.28 12.72
CA GLY A 43 5.86 -21.30 13.62
C GLY A 43 5.62 -19.91 13.02
N GLU A 44 6.17 -19.61 11.84
CA GLU A 44 5.83 -18.39 11.11
C GLU A 44 4.47 -18.53 10.41
N THR A 45 3.67 -17.46 10.45
CA THR A 45 2.37 -17.43 9.77
C THR A 45 2.57 -17.18 8.27
N TRP A 46 1.92 -18.00 7.46
CA TRP A 46 1.95 -17.88 6.02
C TRP A 46 0.56 -18.09 5.42
N GLU A 47 0.35 -17.44 4.27
CA GLU A 47 -0.90 -17.48 3.51
C GLU A 47 -0.61 -17.92 2.08
N ALA A 48 -1.58 -18.62 1.46
CA ALA A 48 -1.52 -18.94 0.05
C ALA A 48 -2.06 -17.73 -0.72
N ASP A 49 -1.16 -16.96 -1.31
CA ASP A 49 -1.45 -15.70 -1.99
C ASP A 49 -1.48 -15.91 -3.51
N HIS A 50 -2.33 -15.16 -4.21
CA HIS A 50 -2.48 -15.23 -5.66
C HIS A 50 -1.34 -14.49 -6.34
N VAL A 51 -0.37 -15.17 -6.95
CA VAL A 51 0.79 -14.56 -7.65
C VAL A 51 0.36 -13.40 -8.54
N ILE A 52 -0.65 -13.63 -9.40
CA ILE A 52 -1.41 -12.58 -10.06
C ILE A 52 -2.65 -12.30 -9.22
N ALA A 53 -2.77 -11.07 -8.69
CA ALA A 53 -3.92 -10.69 -7.89
C ALA A 53 -5.24 -10.82 -8.67
N LEU A 54 -6.30 -11.30 -8.02
CA LEU A 54 -7.66 -11.39 -8.59
C LEU A 54 -8.12 -10.06 -9.22
N ILE A 55 -7.75 -8.95 -8.57
CA ILE A 55 -8.10 -7.59 -8.97
C ILE A 55 -7.47 -7.16 -10.30
N ASN A 56 -6.36 -7.81 -10.67
CA ASN A 56 -5.62 -7.61 -11.90
C ASN A 56 -5.93 -8.73 -12.93
N GLY A 57 -6.98 -9.53 -12.70
CA GLY A 57 -7.40 -10.62 -13.60
C GLY A 57 -6.79 -11.99 -13.29
N GLY A 58 -6.21 -12.16 -12.10
CA GLY A 58 -5.73 -13.46 -11.65
C GLY A 58 -6.85 -14.48 -11.41
N SER A 59 -6.54 -15.77 -11.53
CA SER A 59 -7.46 -16.86 -11.27
C SER A 59 -7.26 -17.46 -9.86
N ASN A 60 -8.33 -17.95 -9.24
CA ASN A 60 -8.23 -18.71 -7.98
C ASN A 60 -7.90 -20.19 -8.24
N THR A 61 -6.72 -20.43 -8.81
CA THR A 61 -6.22 -21.76 -9.16
C THR A 61 -4.96 -22.10 -8.39
N GLU A 62 -4.72 -23.38 -8.16
CA GLU A 62 -3.51 -23.87 -7.49
C GLU A 62 -2.21 -23.44 -8.19
N GLY A 63 -2.22 -23.36 -9.53
CA GLY A 63 -1.09 -22.82 -10.29
C GLY A 63 -0.78 -21.35 -10.01
N ASN A 64 -1.81 -20.54 -9.70
CA ASN A 64 -1.64 -19.11 -9.38
C ASN A 64 -1.46 -18.85 -7.88
N LEU A 65 -1.60 -19.85 -7.02
CA LEU A 65 -1.39 -19.69 -5.57
C LEU A 65 0.05 -20.04 -5.20
N ALA A 66 0.70 -19.20 -4.39
CA ALA A 66 2.03 -19.44 -3.86
C ALA A 66 2.11 -19.06 -2.38
N PRO A 67 2.98 -19.71 -1.59
CA PRO A 67 3.10 -19.40 -0.17
C PRO A 67 3.82 -18.06 0.02
N ALA A 68 3.26 -17.22 0.87
CA ALA A 68 3.84 -15.94 1.27
C ALA A 68 3.76 -15.74 2.78
N HIS A 69 4.78 -15.11 3.36
CA HIS A 69 4.70 -14.62 4.75
C HIS A 69 3.55 -13.62 4.88
N SER A 70 2.87 -13.61 6.02
CA SER A 70 1.80 -12.65 6.30
C SER A 70 2.24 -11.19 6.09
N HIS A 71 3.46 -10.83 6.51
CA HIS A 71 4.00 -9.48 6.32
C HIS A 71 4.34 -9.15 4.86
N CYS A 72 4.75 -10.16 4.07
CA CYS A 72 5.05 -9.99 2.64
C CYS A 72 3.75 -9.82 1.86
N HIS A 73 2.75 -10.62 2.20
CA HIS A 73 1.42 -10.56 1.62
C HIS A 73 0.81 -9.16 1.78
N LEU A 74 0.81 -8.60 3.00
CA LEU A 74 0.30 -7.25 3.25
C LEU A 74 0.95 -6.16 2.38
N LYS A 75 2.28 -6.21 2.23
CA LYS A 75 3.02 -5.26 1.38
C LYS A 75 2.58 -5.38 -0.08
N LYS A 76 2.42 -6.61 -0.57
CA LYS A 76 1.98 -6.87 -1.93
C LYS A 76 0.55 -6.43 -2.17
N THR A 77 -0.38 -6.73 -1.27
CA THR A 77 -1.78 -6.27 -1.37
C THR A 77 -1.86 -4.75 -1.51
N ALA A 78 -1.03 -3.99 -0.78
CA ALA A 78 -0.97 -2.54 -0.91
C ALA A 78 -0.47 -2.08 -2.30
N LEU A 79 0.51 -2.79 -2.88
CA LEU A 79 1.00 -2.53 -4.24
C LEU A 79 -0.06 -2.85 -5.30
N ASP A 80 -0.73 -4.00 -5.18
CA ASP A 80 -1.78 -4.44 -6.11
C ASP A 80 -2.96 -3.47 -6.13
N VAL A 81 -3.39 -2.99 -4.95
CA VAL A 81 -4.45 -1.97 -4.83
C VAL A 81 -4.01 -0.64 -5.47
N LYS A 82 -2.75 -0.24 -5.27
CA LYS A 82 -2.19 0.97 -5.89
C LYS A 82 -2.19 0.85 -7.41
N GLU A 83 -1.76 -0.28 -7.94
CA GLU A 83 -1.78 -0.57 -9.38
C GLU A 83 -3.20 -0.55 -9.95
N LYS A 84 -4.15 -1.27 -9.34
CA LYS A 84 -5.56 -1.23 -9.70
C LYS A 84 -6.07 0.20 -9.79
N SER A 85 -5.80 1.02 -8.77
CA SER A 85 -6.25 2.41 -8.74
C SER A 85 -5.69 3.23 -9.91
N LYS A 86 -4.43 2.96 -10.31
CA LYS A 86 -3.78 3.60 -11.45
C LYS A 86 -4.41 3.15 -12.76
N VAL A 87 -4.58 1.85 -12.97
CA VAL A 87 -5.20 1.27 -14.17
C VAL A 87 -6.63 1.78 -14.33
N ALA A 88 -7.41 1.80 -13.25
CA ALA A 88 -8.77 2.34 -13.25
C ALA A 88 -8.79 3.84 -13.61
N LYS A 89 -7.86 4.66 -13.08
CA LYS A 89 -7.74 6.08 -13.43
C LYS A 89 -7.40 6.28 -14.91
N VAL A 90 -6.46 5.51 -15.45
CA VAL A 90 -6.07 5.58 -16.86
C VAL A 90 -7.25 5.19 -17.75
N ARG A 91 -7.91 4.06 -17.44
CA ARG A 91 -9.11 3.61 -18.17
C ARG A 91 -10.23 4.66 -18.11
N ALA A 92 -10.48 5.26 -16.94
CA ALA A 92 -11.50 6.29 -16.79
C ALA A 92 -11.22 7.56 -17.62
N LYS A 93 -9.94 7.91 -17.83
CA LYS A 93 -9.55 9.00 -18.74
C LYS A 93 -9.80 8.63 -20.20
N HIS A 94 -9.40 7.42 -20.62
CA HIS A 94 -9.57 6.97 -22.01
C HIS A 94 -11.03 6.72 -22.40
N THR A 95 -11.84 6.24 -21.47
CA THR A 95 -13.28 5.96 -21.71
C THR A 95 -14.16 7.20 -21.55
N GLY A 96 -13.61 8.34 -21.12
CA GLY A 96 -14.38 9.56 -20.89
C GLY A 96 -15.29 9.55 -19.65
N VAL A 97 -15.33 8.44 -18.89
CA VAL A 97 -16.13 8.31 -17.66
C VAL A 97 -15.78 9.39 -16.65
N LYS A 98 -14.50 9.76 -16.56
CA LYS A 98 -14.07 10.88 -15.73
C LYS A 98 -13.95 12.15 -16.58
N ARG A 99 -14.87 13.10 -16.38
CA ARG A 99 -14.78 14.43 -16.98
C ARG A 99 -13.44 15.08 -16.57
N PRO A 100 -12.70 15.71 -17.51
CA PRO A 100 -11.52 16.49 -17.15
C PRO A 100 -11.92 17.58 -16.16
N ASN A 101 -11.08 17.81 -15.15
CA ASN A 101 -11.36 18.85 -14.17
C ASN A 101 -11.33 20.20 -14.91
N GLY A 102 -12.43 20.96 -14.83
CA GLY A 102 -12.48 22.29 -15.41
C GLY A 102 -11.60 23.23 -14.59
N ASP A 103 -10.91 24.14 -15.27
CA ASP A 103 -10.22 25.22 -14.58
C ASP A 103 -11.25 26.22 -14.07
N ILE A 104 -11.29 26.45 -12.76
CA ILE A 104 -12.22 27.40 -12.16
C ILE A 104 -11.69 28.80 -12.47
N ARG A 105 -12.29 29.47 -13.48
CA ARG A 105 -11.99 30.87 -13.81
C ARG A 105 -12.64 31.82 -12.80
N SER A 106 -12.26 31.72 -11.53
CA SER A 106 -12.64 32.72 -10.50
C SER A 106 -11.54 33.75 -10.34
N GLN A 107 -11.88 34.96 -9.87
CA GLN A 107 -10.86 35.89 -9.38
C GLN A 107 -10.07 35.19 -8.27
N GLY A 108 -8.73 35.26 -8.34
CA GLY A 108 -7.86 34.76 -7.28
C GLY A 108 -8.08 35.50 -5.97
N PHE A 109 -7.60 34.93 -4.87
CA PHE A 109 -7.69 35.57 -3.56
C PHE A 109 -6.98 36.94 -3.57
N ALA A 110 -7.61 37.94 -2.94
CA ALA A 110 -7.01 39.26 -2.79
C ALA A 110 -5.65 39.15 -2.08
N LYS A 111 -4.63 39.82 -2.63
CA LYS A 111 -3.31 39.87 -1.98
C LYS A 111 -3.45 40.63 -0.66
N SER A 112 -3.21 39.97 0.46
CA SER A 112 -3.12 40.65 1.77
C SER A 112 -1.88 41.55 1.80
N ALA A 113 -2.02 42.75 2.36
CA ALA A 113 -0.89 43.64 2.56
C ALA A 113 0.14 42.97 3.47
N LYS A 114 1.44 43.09 3.14
CA LYS A 114 2.50 42.63 4.04
C LYS A 114 2.41 43.45 5.32
N VAL A 115 2.14 42.78 6.44
CA VAL A 115 2.23 43.42 7.76
C VAL A 115 3.71 43.72 8.00
N HIS A 116 4.07 45.00 8.05
CA HIS A 116 5.41 45.39 8.47
C HIS A 116 5.59 44.97 9.93
N ALA A 117 6.70 44.29 10.23
CA ALA A 117 7.04 43.95 11.60
C ALA A 117 7.01 45.22 12.46
N PRO A 118 6.38 45.21 13.66
CA PRO A 118 6.40 46.36 14.53
C PRO A 118 7.86 46.74 14.81
N SER A 119 8.19 48.03 14.69
CA SER A 119 9.55 48.50 14.97
C SER A 119 9.90 48.10 16.41
N SER A 120 10.86 47.19 16.59
CA SER A 120 11.33 46.82 17.92
C SER A 120 12.17 47.99 18.45
N LYS A 121 11.52 48.98 19.07
CA LYS A 121 12.25 49.92 19.92
C LYS A 121 12.79 49.09 21.08
N SER A 122 14.11 48.92 21.14
CA SER A 122 14.76 48.21 22.23
C SER A 122 14.37 48.85 23.56
N LEU A 123 13.95 48.05 24.54
CA LEU A 123 13.68 48.55 25.89
C LEU A 123 14.96 49.18 26.46
N PRO A 124 14.86 50.29 27.21
CA PRO A 124 16.02 50.92 27.81
C PRO A 124 16.72 49.92 28.75
N PRO A 125 18.07 49.93 28.81
CA PRO A 125 18.82 49.00 29.64
C PRO A 125 18.49 49.23 31.12
N ARG A 126 18.17 48.15 31.83
CA ARG A 126 17.89 48.18 33.26
C ARG A 126 19.17 48.54 34.01
N ARG A 127 19.18 49.64 34.78
CA ARG A 127 20.31 49.99 35.64
C ARG A 127 20.36 49.00 36.81
N LEU A 128 21.40 48.15 36.83
CA LEU A 128 21.58 47.09 37.83
C LEU A 128 22.26 47.57 39.12
N TYR A 129 22.90 48.74 39.10
CA TYR A 129 23.59 49.30 40.26
C TYR A 129 23.21 50.77 40.45
N GLN A 130 22.91 51.14 41.70
CA GLN A 130 22.72 52.51 42.15
C GLN A 130 23.53 52.65 43.42
N GLU A 131 24.52 53.54 43.41
CA GLU A 131 25.28 53.87 44.61
C GLU A 131 24.32 54.53 45.61
N ARG A 132 24.12 53.86 46.75
CA ARG A 132 23.47 54.49 47.90
C ARG A 132 24.53 55.32 48.60
N THR A 133 24.47 56.63 48.44
CA THR A 133 25.24 57.56 49.26
C THR A 133 24.71 57.51 50.70
N SER A 134 25.63 57.45 51.66
CA SER A 134 25.40 57.41 53.11
C SER A 134 24.71 58.65 53.65
#